data_AF-A0A9P8XSR0-F1
#
_entry.id   AF-A0A9P8XSR0-F1
#
_cell.length_a   1.000
_cell.length_b   1.000
_cell.length_c   1.000
_cell.angle_alpha   90.00
_cell.angle_beta   90.00
_cell.angle_gamma   90.00
#
_symmetry.space_group_name_H-M   'P 1'
#
loop_
_entity.id
_entity.type
_entity.pdbx_description
1 polymer ?
#
loop_
_entity_poly.entity_id
_entity_poly.type
_entity_poly.pdbx_seq_one_letter_code
_entity_poly.pdbx_strand_id
1 'polypeptide(L)'
;MTLRDEKSRRKVIRDHYPQSLFKAPIKMPKLGSLEFTLKDSLSLDDREWIFELEGLPSEQMLNEEKLVKSIALVTRETNQRMVLRFVTQEATRATGVHPLDKFIMLSVADFRPPPGLKSELTGTRPSTFWEHTDYVVRLLRAGVTLQGESYHFYGHSNSQLKSRTCFMFEASKDDISKMVESLGDFTKMKTVAKKAKRIGLLFSAAG
;
A
#
# COMPACT_ATOMS: atom_id res chain seq x y z
N MET A 1 -52.89 -3.89 -37.26
CA MET A 1 -52.14 -4.97 -37.94
C MET A 1 -50.75 -4.44 -38.23
N THR A 2 -49.75 -4.73 -37.37
CA THR A 2 -48.30 -4.58 -37.66
C THR A 2 -47.46 -4.96 -36.43
N LEU A 3 -46.99 -6.21 -36.39
CA LEU A 3 -45.98 -6.74 -35.45
C LEU A 3 -45.02 -7.69 -36.21
N ARG A 4 -44.61 -7.31 -37.43
CA ARG A 4 -43.76 -8.16 -38.30
C ARG A 4 -42.47 -7.53 -38.83
N ASP A 5 -42.14 -6.27 -38.52
CA ASP A 5 -41.00 -5.61 -39.16
C ASP A 5 -39.73 -5.40 -38.33
N GLU A 6 -39.72 -5.72 -37.02
CA GLU A 6 -38.54 -5.42 -36.19
C GLU A 6 -37.55 -6.59 -36.04
N LYS A 7 -37.97 -7.82 -36.40
CA LYS A 7 -37.12 -9.03 -36.28
C LYS A 7 -36.11 -9.20 -37.42
N SER A 8 -36.23 -8.44 -38.51
CA SER A 8 -35.37 -8.61 -39.70
C SER A 8 -34.08 -7.77 -39.65
N ARG A 9 -34.01 -6.73 -38.80
CA ARG A 9 -32.80 -5.87 -38.68
C ARG A 9 -31.74 -6.36 -37.69
N ARG A 10 -32.05 -7.33 -36.83
CA ARG A 10 -31.08 -7.89 -35.86
C ARG A 10 -30.27 -9.08 -36.38
N LYS A 11 -30.44 -9.48 -37.64
CA LYS A 11 -29.81 -10.70 -38.19
C LYS A 11 -28.67 -10.46 -39.19
N VAL A 12 -28.24 -9.21 -39.40
CA VAL A 12 -27.23 -8.88 -40.44
C VAL A 12 -25.90 -8.33 -39.88
N ILE A 13 -25.76 -8.21 -38.56
CA ILE A 13 -24.48 -7.82 -37.92
C ILE A 13 -23.95 -8.95 -37.05
N ARG A 14 -23.78 -10.14 -37.63
CA ARG A 14 -23.16 -11.28 -36.92
C ARG A 14 -22.17 -12.13 -37.71
N ASP A 15 -21.98 -11.87 -39.01
CA ASP A 15 -21.27 -12.83 -39.86
C ASP A 15 -19.92 -12.35 -40.44
N HIS A 16 -19.34 -11.25 -39.97
CA HIS A 16 -18.02 -10.79 -40.47
C HIS A 16 -17.06 -10.36 -39.36
N TYR A 17 -16.85 -11.23 -38.37
CA TYR A 17 -15.65 -11.16 -37.53
C TYR A 17 -15.04 -12.55 -37.39
N PRO A 18 -13.79 -12.78 -37.82
CA PRO A 18 -13.17 -14.09 -37.72
C PRO A 18 -13.05 -14.51 -36.24
N GLN A 19 -13.65 -15.65 -35.89
CA GLN A 19 -13.65 -16.21 -34.52
C GLN A 19 -12.28 -16.73 -34.06
N SER A 20 -11.20 -16.52 -34.82
CA SER A 20 -9.86 -17.02 -34.53
C SER A 20 -9.02 -16.15 -33.58
N LEU A 21 -9.63 -15.17 -32.90
CA LEU A 21 -8.97 -14.29 -31.92
C LEU A 21 -9.55 -14.38 -30.50
N PHE A 22 -10.38 -15.38 -30.20
CA PHE A 22 -10.63 -15.76 -28.81
C PHE A 22 -9.42 -16.51 -28.28
N LYS A 23 -8.35 -15.76 -27.97
CA LYS A 23 -7.35 -16.25 -27.02
C LYS A 23 -8.10 -16.66 -25.76
N ALA A 24 -7.89 -17.89 -25.29
CA ALA A 24 -8.38 -18.35 -24.00
C ALA A 24 -8.18 -17.24 -22.96
N PRO A 25 -9.13 -17.00 -22.02
CA PRO A 25 -8.96 -15.95 -21.03
C PRO A 25 -7.62 -16.18 -20.36
N ILE A 26 -6.68 -15.26 -20.58
CA ILE A 26 -5.40 -15.25 -19.90
C ILE A 26 -5.80 -15.24 -18.43
N LYS A 27 -5.51 -16.34 -17.73
CA LYS A 27 -5.83 -16.49 -16.32
C LYS A 27 -4.95 -15.48 -15.61
N MET A 28 -5.46 -14.25 -15.47
CA MET A 28 -4.74 -13.19 -14.80
C MET A 28 -4.42 -13.69 -13.40
N PRO A 29 -3.18 -13.55 -12.92
CA PRO A 29 -2.85 -13.91 -11.56
C PRO A 29 -3.82 -13.20 -10.62
N LYS A 30 -4.29 -13.90 -9.58
CA LYS A 30 -5.12 -13.28 -8.54
C LYS A 30 -4.36 -12.05 -8.04
N LEU A 31 -4.98 -10.86 -8.03
CA LEU A 31 -4.27 -9.63 -7.69
C LEU A 31 -3.52 -9.71 -6.35
N GLY A 32 -4.10 -10.38 -5.36
CA GLY A 32 -3.47 -10.61 -4.05
C GLY A 32 -2.21 -11.50 -4.08
N SER A 33 -1.86 -12.10 -5.21
CA SER A 33 -0.62 -12.87 -5.41
C SER A 33 0.45 -12.12 -6.19
N LEU A 34 0.14 -10.90 -6.68
CA LEU A 34 1.11 -10.06 -7.36
C LEU A 34 2.10 -9.47 -6.34
N GLU A 35 3.39 -9.57 -6.67
CA GLU A 35 4.49 -8.94 -5.95
C GLU A 35 5.38 -8.22 -6.97
N PHE A 36 5.71 -6.96 -6.68
CA PHE A 36 6.65 -6.15 -7.43
C PHE A 36 7.84 -5.82 -6.54
N THR A 37 9.06 -5.93 -7.07
CA THR A 37 10.25 -5.45 -6.36
C THR A 37 10.38 -3.94 -6.59
N LEU A 38 10.28 -3.15 -5.52
CA LEU A 38 10.52 -1.70 -5.56
C LEU A 38 12.01 -1.41 -5.49
N LYS A 39 12.73 -2.16 -4.63
CA LYS A 39 14.18 -2.04 -4.46
C LYS A 39 14.75 -3.38 -4.02
N ASP A 40 15.69 -3.92 -4.79
CA ASP A 40 16.22 -5.26 -4.57
C ASP A 40 17.30 -5.33 -3.48
N SER A 41 17.92 -4.19 -3.15
CA SER A 41 18.88 -4.04 -2.05
C SER A 41 18.70 -2.69 -1.36
N LEU A 42 18.38 -2.70 -0.07
CA LEU A 42 18.25 -1.52 0.78
C LEU A 42 19.62 -1.07 1.29
N SER A 43 19.89 0.23 1.18
CA SER A 43 21.00 0.85 1.90
C SER A 43 20.46 1.56 3.12
N LEU A 44 21.06 1.35 4.29
CA LEU A 44 20.62 2.07 5.48
C LEU A 44 20.79 3.59 5.35
N ASP A 45 21.58 4.07 4.40
CA ASP A 45 21.76 5.50 4.13
C ASP A 45 20.70 6.11 3.19
N ASP A 46 19.73 5.32 2.69
CA ASP A 46 18.68 5.83 1.82
C ASP A 46 17.94 7.02 2.44
N ARG A 47 17.66 8.04 1.61
CA ARG A 47 16.99 9.29 2.00
C ARG A 47 15.68 9.55 1.26
N GLU A 48 15.46 8.85 0.15
CA GLU A 48 14.31 9.05 -0.73
C GLU A 48 13.78 7.71 -1.21
N TRP A 49 12.46 7.63 -1.39
CA TRP A 49 11.72 6.42 -1.77
C TRP A 49 10.76 6.77 -2.89
N ILE A 50 11.30 6.87 -4.11
CA ILE A 50 10.56 7.24 -5.33
C ILE A 50 10.60 6.05 -6.28
N PHE A 51 9.43 5.60 -6.74
CA PHE A 51 9.30 4.40 -7.55
C PHE A 51 8.35 4.59 -8.72
N GLU A 52 8.77 4.09 -9.87
CA GLU A 52 7.95 3.96 -11.08
C GLU A 52 7.92 2.48 -11.46
N LEU A 53 6.72 1.93 -11.66
CA LEU A 53 6.50 0.52 -11.96
C LEU A 53 5.58 0.35 -13.16
N GLU A 54 5.92 -0.60 -14.02
CA GLU A 54 5.03 -1.03 -15.10
C GLU A 54 4.12 -2.17 -14.63
N GLY A 55 2.92 -2.24 -15.20
CA GLY A 55 1.98 -3.34 -14.96
C GLY A 55 1.26 -3.31 -13.61
N LEU A 56 1.23 -2.16 -12.93
CA LEU A 56 0.39 -2.00 -11.74
C LEU A 56 -1.10 -2.14 -12.10
N PRO A 57 -1.92 -2.79 -11.23
CA PRO A 57 -3.37 -2.76 -11.38
C PRO A 57 -3.92 -1.33 -11.37
N SER A 58 -5.00 -1.10 -12.13
CA SER A 58 -5.66 0.21 -12.14
C SER A 58 -6.33 0.51 -10.79
N GLU A 59 -6.47 1.80 -10.48
CA GLU A 59 -7.15 2.26 -9.25
C GLU A 59 -8.58 1.72 -9.14
N GLN A 60 -9.31 1.68 -10.27
CA GLN A 60 -10.65 1.10 -10.32
C GLN A 60 -10.64 -0.37 -9.88
N MET A 61 -9.70 -1.16 -10.39
CA MET A 61 -9.59 -2.58 -10.06
C MET A 61 -9.25 -2.79 -8.58
N LEU A 62 -8.38 -1.95 -8.00
CA LEU A 62 -8.06 -2.01 -6.57
C LEU A 62 -9.29 -1.75 -5.70
N ASN A 63 -10.08 -0.74 -6.05
CA ASN A 63 -11.28 -0.39 -5.29
C ASN A 63 -12.38 -1.46 -5.40
N GLU A 64 -12.63 -2.00 -6.60
CA GLU A 64 -13.61 -3.07 -6.82
C GLU A 64 -13.27 -4.34 -6.04
N GLU A 65 -12.00 -4.72 -5.99
CA GLU A 65 -11.49 -5.91 -5.27
C GLU A 65 -11.20 -5.64 -3.77
N LYS A 66 -11.46 -4.42 -3.28
CA LYS A 66 -11.16 -3.97 -1.91
C LYS A 66 -9.69 -4.17 -1.51
N LEU A 67 -8.79 -3.92 -2.45
CA LEU A 67 -7.35 -4.07 -2.28
C LEU A 67 -6.70 -2.72 -1.97
N VAL A 68 -5.69 -2.75 -1.11
CA VAL A 68 -4.77 -1.65 -0.87
C VAL A 68 -3.35 -2.06 -1.27
N LYS A 69 -2.60 -1.09 -1.80
CA LYS A 69 -1.15 -1.23 -2.06
C LYS A 69 -0.44 -1.47 -0.72
N SER A 70 0.37 -2.50 -0.61
CA SER A 70 1.12 -2.85 0.60
C SER A 70 2.61 -2.87 0.32
N ILE A 71 3.33 -1.87 0.80
CA ILE A 71 4.79 -1.80 0.74
C ILE A 71 5.36 -2.52 1.95
N ALA A 72 6.27 -3.47 1.74
CA ALA A 72 6.93 -4.22 2.80
C ALA A 72 8.46 -4.12 2.71
N LEU A 73 9.09 -3.80 3.83
CA LEU A 73 10.53 -3.97 4.02
C LEU A 73 10.79 -5.40 4.52
N VAL A 74 11.60 -6.16 3.79
CA VAL A 74 11.80 -7.59 4.03
C VAL A 74 13.30 -7.89 4.13
N THR A 75 13.71 -8.51 5.24
CA THR A 75 15.04 -9.14 5.36
C THR A 75 14.92 -10.64 5.08
N ARG A 76 15.69 -11.15 4.11
CA ARG A 76 15.89 -12.59 3.88
C ARG A 76 17.38 -12.89 3.88
N GLU A 77 17.81 -13.71 4.83
CA GLU A 77 19.23 -14.01 5.06
C GLU A 77 20.03 -12.71 5.23
N THR A 78 20.90 -12.38 4.28
CA THR A 78 21.69 -11.15 4.24
C THR A 78 21.10 -10.05 3.37
N ASN A 79 20.09 -10.36 2.53
CA ASN A 79 19.50 -9.40 1.63
C ASN A 79 18.30 -8.69 2.26
N GLN A 80 18.26 -7.37 2.12
CA GLN A 80 17.15 -6.54 2.55
C GLN A 80 16.58 -5.85 1.34
N ARG A 81 15.26 -6.00 1.13
CA ARG A 81 14.58 -5.49 -0.07
C ARG A 81 13.25 -4.86 0.29
N MET A 82 12.75 -4.06 -0.65
CA MET A 82 11.45 -3.41 -0.58
C MET A 82 10.57 -3.97 -1.69
N VAL A 83 9.38 -4.43 -1.31
CA VAL A 83 8.43 -5.04 -2.25
C VAL A 83 7.07 -4.39 -2.10
N LEU A 84 6.33 -4.33 -3.21
CA LEU A 84 4.93 -3.93 -3.27
C LEU A 84 4.07 -5.17 -3.49
N ARG A 85 3.03 -5.30 -2.68
CA ARG A 85 2.00 -6.36 -2.76
C ARG A 85 0.62 -5.72 -2.70
N PHE A 86 -0.43 -6.54 -2.84
CA PHE A 86 -1.82 -6.10 -2.71
C PHE A 86 -2.50 -6.93 -1.64
N VAL A 87 -3.13 -6.24 -0.68
CA VAL A 87 -3.81 -6.91 0.43
C VAL A 87 -5.25 -6.43 0.51
N THR A 88 -6.15 -7.34 0.86
CA THR A 88 -7.54 -6.96 1.14
C THR A 88 -7.60 -6.16 2.42
N GLN A 89 -8.36 -5.06 2.40
CA GLN A 89 -8.51 -4.18 3.55
C GLN A 89 -9.98 -3.88 3.80
N GLU A 90 -10.43 -4.10 5.04
CA GLU A 90 -11.74 -3.64 5.48
C GLU A 90 -11.71 -2.13 5.77
N ALA A 91 -12.78 -1.45 5.38
CA ALA A 91 -12.95 -0.03 5.64
C ALA A 91 -13.08 0.23 7.15
N THR A 92 -12.30 1.19 7.66
CA THR A 92 -12.37 1.68 9.04
C THR A 92 -12.97 3.08 9.05
N ARG A 93 -13.18 3.68 10.22
CA ARG A 93 -13.63 5.09 10.28
C ARG A 93 -12.61 6.04 9.66
N ALA A 94 -11.32 5.72 9.77
CA ALA A 94 -10.24 6.53 9.19
C ALA A 94 -10.05 6.30 7.69
N THR A 95 -10.37 5.12 7.17
CA THR A 95 -10.11 4.75 5.77
C THR A 95 -11.36 4.71 4.89
N GLY A 96 -12.54 4.53 5.46
CA GLY A 96 -13.81 4.39 4.73
C GLY A 96 -14.38 5.68 4.15
N VAL A 97 -13.76 6.83 4.45
CA VAL A 97 -14.12 8.14 3.89
C VAL A 97 -13.44 8.41 2.54
N HIS A 98 -12.45 7.60 2.16
CA HIS A 98 -11.70 7.76 0.91
C HIS A 98 -11.60 6.43 0.16
N PRO A 99 -11.42 6.47 -1.18
CA PRO A 99 -11.08 5.28 -1.98
C PRO A 99 -9.81 4.58 -1.48
N LEU A 100 -9.73 3.26 -1.65
CA LEU A 100 -8.61 2.44 -1.15
C LEU A 100 -7.33 2.63 -1.96
N ASP A 101 -7.42 3.03 -3.22
CA ASP A 101 -6.26 3.30 -4.08
C ASP A 101 -5.37 4.45 -3.58
N LYS A 102 -5.96 5.38 -2.82
CA LYS A 102 -5.28 6.52 -2.18
C LYS A 102 -4.49 6.16 -0.92
N PHE A 103 -4.57 4.90 -0.49
CA PHE A 103 -3.82 4.40 0.66
C PHE A 103 -2.67 3.49 0.22
N ILE A 104 -1.60 3.57 1.00
CA ILE A 104 -0.56 2.54 1.06
C ILE A 104 -0.50 2.01 2.49
N MET A 105 -0.46 0.70 2.64
CA MET A 105 -0.07 0.07 3.90
C MET A 105 1.44 -0.16 3.89
N LEU A 106 2.15 0.44 4.84
CA LEU A 106 3.56 0.15 5.07
C LEU A 106 3.70 -0.95 6.12
N SER A 107 4.46 -1.99 5.82
CA SER A 107 4.84 -3.06 6.74
C SER A 107 6.35 -3.11 6.93
N VAL A 108 6.78 -3.06 8.19
CA VAL A 108 8.19 -3.27 8.57
C VAL A 108 8.33 -4.48 9.50
N ALA A 109 7.34 -5.38 9.44
CA ALA A 109 7.26 -6.58 10.27
C ALA A 109 8.46 -7.52 10.04
N ASP A 110 9.01 -7.57 8.83
CA ASP A 110 10.11 -8.46 8.46
C ASP A 110 11.45 -7.72 8.29
N PHE A 111 11.49 -6.42 8.59
CA PHE A 111 12.72 -5.63 8.53
C PHE A 111 13.50 -5.75 9.84
N ARG A 112 14.54 -6.56 9.81
CA ARG A 112 15.42 -6.85 10.95
C ARG A 112 16.88 -6.82 10.52
N PRO A 113 17.80 -6.52 11.44
CA PRO A 113 19.23 -6.77 11.22
C PRO A 113 19.46 -8.18 10.69
N PRO A 114 20.26 -8.38 9.64
CA PRO A 114 20.64 -9.70 9.18
C PRO A 114 21.31 -10.48 10.30
N PRO A 115 20.99 -11.78 10.49
CA PRO A 115 21.63 -12.60 11.50
C PRO A 115 23.12 -12.77 11.18
N GLY A 116 23.99 -12.40 12.12
CA GLY A 116 25.32 -13.02 12.24
C GLY A 116 26.46 -12.53 11.34
N LEU A 117 26.48 -11.29 10.86
CA LEU A 117 27.77 -10.72 10.44
C LEU A 117 28.62 -10.40 11.67
N LYS A 118 29.36 -11.42 12.14
CA LYS A 118 30.63 -11.15 12.82
C LYS A 118 31.49 -10.40 11.81
N SER A 119 31.89 -9.19 12.20
CA SER A 119 32.51 -8.10 11.42
C SER A 119 33.73 -8.45 10.55
N GLU A 120 34.13 -9.71 10.39
CA GLU A 120 35.48 -10.08 9.95
C GLU A 120 35.58 -10.69 8.54
N LEU A 121 34.50 -11.22 7.93
CA LEU A 121 34.62 -11.99 6.68
C LEU A 121 34.10 -11.31 5.40
N THR A 122 33.31 -10.22 5.50
CA THR A 122 32.66 -9.62 4.32
C THR A 122 32.74 -8.09 4.25
N GLY A 123 33.51 -7.44 5.13
CA GLY A 123 33.65 -5.97 5.16
C GLY A 123 32.33 -5.20 5.38
N THR A 124 31.24 -5.89 5.67
CA THR A 124 29.91 -5.32 5.86
C THR A 124 29.69 -5.15 7.36
N ARG A 125 29.59 -3.90 7.81
CA ARG A 125 29.39 -3.56 9.22
C ARG A 125 28.08 -4.18 9.72
N PRO A 126 28.06 -4.85 10.89
CA PRO A 126 26.81 -5.33 11.45
C PRO A 126 25.86 -4.15 11.73
N SER A 127 24.71 -4.13 11.06
CA SER A 127 23.68 -3.12 11.30
C SER A 127 23.01 -3.35 12.66
N THR A 128 22.88 -2.30 13.45
CA THR A 128 22.23 -2.28 14.75
C THR A 128 20.72 -2.11 14.63
N PHE A 129 19.96 -2.56 15.64
CA PHE A 129 18.52 -2.31 15.73
C PHE A 129 18.17 -0.80 15.63
N TRP A 130 19.06 0.06 16.10
CA TRP A 130 18.91 1.52 16.03
C TRP A 130 18.98 2.04 14.60
N GLU A 131 19.91 1.55 13.77
CA GLU A 131 20.01 1.96 12.37
C GLU A 131 18.77 1.53 11.56
N HIS A 132 18.22 0.35 11.85
CA HIS A 132 16.94 -0.09 11.28
C HIS A 132 15.77 0.78 11.71
N THR A 133 15.73 1.17 12.99
CA THR A 133 14.69 2.07 13.51
C THR A 133 14.81 3.45 12.86
N ASP A 134 16.02 3.98 12.76
CA ASP A 134 16.30 5.27 12.15
C ASP A 134 15.94 5.29 10.65
N TYR A 135 16.23 4.20 9.93
CA TYR A 135 15.79 4.02 8.55
C TYR A 135 14.26 4.14 8.42
N VAL A 136 13.51 3.41 9.26
CA VAL A 136 12.04 3.47 9.24
C VAL A 136 11.53 4.86 9.60
N VAL A 137 12.16 5.54 10.57
CA VAL A 137 11.81 6.91 10.94
C VAL A 137 12.06 7.88 9.78
N ARG A 138 13.17 7.74 9.05
CA ARG A 138 13.44 8.55 7.86
C ARG A 138 12.41 8.30 6.76
N LEU A 139 12.09 7.04 6.49
CA LEU A 139 11.07 6.65 5.51
C LEU A 139 9.70 7.26 5.86
N LEU A 140 9.26 7.11 7.11
CA LEU A 140 7.97 7.66 7.56
C LEU A 140 7.93 9.19 7.51
N ARG A 141 9.07 9.85 7.76
CA ARG A 141 9.19 11.31 7.69
C ARG A 141 9.23 11.82 6.26
N ALA A 142 9.94 11.15 5.37
CA ALA A 142 10.04 11.54 3.96
C ALA A 142 8.74 11.26 3.21
N GLY A 143 8.11 10.11 3.48
CA GLY A 143 7.04 9.57 2.66
C GLY A 143 7.57 8.64 1.57
N VAL A 144 6.67 8.15 0.73
CA VAL A 144 6.98 7.34 -0.44
C VAL A 144 6.28 7.94 -1.65
N THR A 145 6.98 8.09 -2.76
CA THR A 145 6.38 8.47 -4.04
C THR A 145 6.25 7.22 -4.93
N LEU A 146 5.06 6.96 -5.46
CA LEU A 146 4.78 5.83 -6.34
C LEU A 146 3.93 6.30 -7.51
N GLN A 147 4.40 6.11 -8.75
CA GLN A 147 3.75 6.64 -9.97
C GLN A 147 3.52 8.16 -9.92
N GLY A 148 4.52 8.91 -9.46
CA GLY A 148 4.40 10.36 -9.21
C GLY A 148 3.56 10.78 -8.00
N GLU A 149 2.76 9.89 -7.41
CA GLU A 149 1.89 10.22 -6.28
C GLU A 149 2.61 10.10 -4.93
N SER A 150 2.48 11.12 -4.08
CA SER A 150 3.22 11.22 -2.81
C SER A 150 2.38 10.78 -1.62
N TYR A 151 2.80 9.70 -0.98
CA TYR A 151 2.15 9.11 0.19
C TYR A 151 2.90 9.48 1.47
N HIS A 152 2.16 9.96 2.47
CA HIS A 152 2.71 10.34 3.78
C HIS A 152 2.02 9.59 4.92
N PHE A 153 2.71 9.48 6.07
CA PHE A 153 2.15 8.80 7.25
C PHE A 153 0.78 9.38 7.64
N TYR A 154 -0.22 8.52 7.67
CA TYR A 154 -1.60 8.87 7.99
C TYR A 154 -1.98 8.40 9.41
N GLY A 155 -1.64 7.17 9.75
CA GLY A 155 -1.87 6.66 11.10
C GLY A 155 -1.81 5.15 11.20
N HIS A 156 -2.06 4.65 12.42
CA HIS A 156 -2.12 3.23 12.71
C HIS A 156 -3.04 2.98 13.92
N SER A 157 -3.62 1.79 13.99
CA SER A 157 -4.30 1.29 15.19
C SER A 157 -3.30 0.65 16.18
N ASN A 158 -3.79 0.21 17.34
CA ASN A 158 -2.96 -0.54 18.29
C ASN A 158 -2.55 -1.92 17.76
N SER A 159 -3.42 -2.60 17.00
CA SER A 159 -3.07 -3.89 16.38
C SER A 159 -2.02 -3.70 15.29
N GLN A 160 -2.14 -2.63 14.51
CA GLN A 160 -1.16 -2.27 13.48
C GLN A 160 0.20 -1.90 14.10
N LEU A 161 0.23 -1.18 15.22
CA LEU A 161 1.49 -0.90 15.93
C LEU A 161 2.18 -2.19 16.38
N LYS A 162 1.42 -3.17 16.91
CA LYS A 162 1.95 -4.48 17.32
C LYS A 162 2.47 -5.29 16.13
N SER A 163 1.76 -5.28 15.01
CA SER A 163 2.18 -5.95 13.78
C SER A 163 3.23 -5.16 12.98
N ARG A 164 3.64 -3.97 13.48
CA ARG A 164 4.57 -3.05 12.82
C ARG A 164 4.12 -2.66 11.42
N THR A 165 2.85 -2.29 11.32
CA THR A 165 2.22 -1.77 10.11
C THR A 165 1.61 -0.39 10.35
N CYS A 166 1.43 0.39 9.29
CA CYS A 166 0.70 1.67 9.33
C CYS A 166 0.14 2.03 7.96
N PHE A 167 -0.80 2.98 7.94
CA PHE A 167 -1.31 3.58 6.72
C PHE A 167 -0.56 4.84 6.35
N MET A 168 -0.34 4.98 5.06
CA MET A 168 0.10 6.18 4.37
C MET A 168 -1.00 6.62 3.43
N PHE A 169 -1.11 7.93 3.18
CA PHE A 169 -2.17 8.52 2.36
C PHE A 169 -1.62 9.51 1.34
N GLU A 170 -2.23 9.52 0.17
CA GLU A 170 -1.90 10.37 -0.97
C GLU A 170 -2.37 11.82 -0.74
N ALA A 171 -1.66 12.55 0.13
CA ALA A 171 -1.87 13.97 0.36
C ALA A 171 -0.65 14.61 1.03
N SER A 172 -0.63 15.93 1.11
CA SER A 172 0.36 16.66 1.91
C SER A 172 0.23 16.32 3.41
N LYS A 173 1.32 16.49 4.17
CA LYS A 173 1.32 16.28 5.63
C LYS A 173 0.33 17.21 6.34
N ASP A 174 0.18 18.44 5.85
CA ASP A 174 -0.71 19.44 6.43
C ASP A 174 -2.18 19.05 6.21
N ASP A 175 -2.51 18.55 5.03
CA ASP A 175 -3.87 18.11 4.72
C ASP A 175 -4.23 16.82 5.45
N ILE A 176 -3.27 15.90 5.61
CA ILE A 176 -3.42 14.74 6.48
C ILE A 176 -3.71 15.18 7.92
N SER A 177 -2.99 16.16 8.46
CA SER A 177 -3.23 16.67 9.81
C SER A 177 -4.66 17.20 9.96
N LYS A 178 -5.13 18.03 9.01
CA LYS A 178 -6.51 18.56 8.99
C LYS A 178 -7.54 17.44 8.87
N MET A 179 -7.30 16.45 8.00
CA MET A 179 -8.17 15.30 7.81
C MET A 179 -8.31 14.50 9.11
N VAL A 180 -7.19 14.15 9.74
CA VAL A 180 -7.20 13.44 11.02
C VAL A 180 -7.95 14.24 12.09
N GLU A 181 -7.73 15.56 12.16
CA GLU A 181 -8.44 16.44 13.09
C GLU A 181 -9.94 16.57 12.80
N SER A 182 -10.37 16.43 11.54
CA SER A 182 -11.79 16.42 11.18
C SER A 182 -12.54 15.17 11.66
N LEU A 183 -11.82 14.07 11.91
CA LEU A 183 -12.41 12.78 12.31
C LEU A 183 -12.73 12.68 13.81
N GLY A 184 -12.42 13.71 14.60
CA GLY A 184 -12.80 13.74 16.01
C GLY A 184 -12.36 15.00 16.76
N ASP A 185 -13.00 15.26 17.89
CA ASP A 185 -12.59 16.35 18.77
C ASP A 185 -11.36 15.96 19.62
N PHE A 186 -10.20 16.54 19.29
CA PHE A 186 -8.95 16.36 20.03
C PHE A 186 -8.59 17.56 20.91
N THR A 187 -9.41 18.61 20.94
CA THR A 187 -9.08 19.89 21.62
C THR A 187 -8.85 19.72 23.12
N LYS A 188 -9.48 18.71 23.73
CA LYS A 188 -9.39 18.42 25.17
C LYS A 188 -8.18 17.54 25.55
N MET A 189 -7.35 17.13 24.58
CA MET A 189 -6.22 16.22 24.82
C MET A 189 -4.94 16.97 25.15
N LYS A 190 -4.52 16.91 26.42
CA LYS A 190 -3.36 17.66 26.95
C LYS A 190 -1.99 17.14 26.52
N THR A 191 -1.88 15.92 26.00
CA THR A 191 -0.58 15.32 25.63
C THR A 191 -0.63 14.65 24.27
N VAL A 192 0.50 14.68 23.56
CA VAL A 192 0.68 14.02 22.26
C VAL A 192 0.36 12.53 22.35
N ALA A 193 0.82 11.86 23.41
CA ALA A 193 0.56 10.43 23.62
C ALA A 193 -0.94 10.12 23.76
N LYS A 194 -1.71 10.97 24.45
CA LYS A 194 -3.17 10.81 24.58
C LYS A 194 -3.86 11.04 23.24
N LYS A 195 -3.46 12.09 22.51
CA LYS A 195 -3.99 12.40 21.16
C LYS A 195 -3.74 11.24 20.21
N ALA A 196 -2.50 10.75 20.12
CA ALA A 196 -2.12 9.60 19.28
C ALA A 196 -2.93 8.34 19.61
N LYS A 197 -3.11 8.03 20.91
CA LYS A 197 -3.94 6.89 21.34
C LYS A 197 -5.38 7.02 20.86
N ARG A 198 -5.97 8.23 20.88
CA ARG A 198 -7.34 8.45 20.41
C ARG A 198 -7.45 8.35 18.89
N ILE A 199 -6.50 8.95 18.17
CA ILE A 199 -6.40 8.84 16.71
C ILE A 199 -6.33 7.37 16.30
N GLY A 200 -5.53 6.56 16.99
CA GLY A 200 -5.41 5.13 16.70
C GLY A 200 -6.72 4.34 16.82
N LEU A 201 -7.72 4.83 17.56
CA LEU A 201 -9.06 4.20 17.61
C LEU A 201 -9.89 4.43 16.35
N LEU A 202 -9.53 5.41 15.51
CA LEU A 202 -10.18 5.65 14.22
C LEU A 202 -9.79 4.57 13.19
N PHE A 203 -8.60 4.00 13.36
CA PHE A 203 -7.99 2.97 12.51
C PHE A 203 -8.31 1.54 12.95
N SER A 204 -8.94 1.37 14.11
CA SER A 204 -9.47 0.06 14.49
C SER A 204 -10.70 -0.25 13.66
N ALA A 205 -10.87 -1.52 13.29
CA ALA A 205 -12.15 -2.01 12.78
C ALA A 205 -13.26 -1.63 13.78
N ALA A 206 -14.36 -1.09 13.28
CA ALA A 206 -15.54 -0.91 14.10
C ALA A 206 -16.07 -2.31 14.41
N GLY A 207 -16.10 -2.67 15.70
CA GLY A 207 -16.81 -3.86 16.17
C GLY A 207 -18.31 -3.67 16.07
#